data_AF-A0A2D5ADA3-F1
#
_entry.id   AF-A0A2D5ADA3-F1
#
_cell.length_a   1.000
_cell.length_b   1.000
_cell.length_c   1.000
_cell.angle_alpha   90.00
_cell.angle_beta   90.00
_cell.angle_gamma   90.00
#
_symmetry.space_group_name_H-M   'P 1'
#
loop_
_entity.id
_entity.type
_entity.pdbx_description
1 polymer ?
#
loop_
_entity_poly.entity_id
_entity_poly.type
_entity_poly.pdbx_seq_one_letter_code
_entity_poly.pdbx_strand_id
1 'polypeptide(L)' 'MAKQVTKVFKIMAPGGKATPAPPIGPALGANGVNPGQFITAFNDRT' A
#
# COMPACT_ATOMS: atom_id res chain seq x y z
N MET A 1 12.54 -12.14 -17.59
CA MET A 1 12.12 -13.11 -16.56
C MET A 1 10.95 -12.50 -15.79
N ALA A 2 9.76 -13.09 -15.86
CA ALA A 2 8.57 -12.56 -15.20
C ALA A 2 8.74 -12.71 -13.67
N LYS A 3 8.69 -11.61 -12.92
CA LYS A 3 8.75 -11.64 -11.45
C LYS A 3 7.53 -12.42 -10.94
N GLN A 4 7.77 -13.49 -10.18
CA GLN A 4 6.70 -14.20 -9.49
C GLN A 4 6.09 -13.28 -8.43
N VAL A 5 4.76 -13.18 -8.41
CA VAL A 5 4.04 -12.39 -7.41
C VAL A 5 4.22 -13.05 -6.05
N THR A 6 4.95 -12.38 -5.16
CA THR A 6 5.32 -12.95 -3.86
C THR A 6 4.17 -12.94 -2.87
N LYS A 7 3.32 -11.90 -2.88
CA LYS A 7 2.11 -11.77 -2.06
C LYS A 7 1.09 -10.86 -2.73
N VAL A 8 -0.18 -11.17 -2.55
CA VAL A 8 -1.32 -10.32 -2.92
C VAL A 8 -2.15 -10.09 -1.68
N PHE A 9 -2.45 -8.82 -1.38
CA PHE A 9 -3.32 -8.43 -0.28
C PHE A 9 -4.24 -7.31 -0.72
N LYS A 10 -5.39 -7.18 -0.04
CA LYS A 10 -6.36 -6.12 -0.29
C LYS A 10 -6.33 -5.14 0.86
N ILE A 11 -6.32 -3.86 0.53
CA ILE A 11 -6.41 -2.75 1.48
C ILE A 11 -7.47 -1.80 0.97
N MET A 12 -8.34 -1.35 1.89
CA MET A 12 -9.35 -0.35 1.60
C MET A 12 -8.89 0.96 2.24
N ALA A 13 -8.86 2.01 1.43
CA ALA A 13 -8.57 3.36 1.87
C ALA A 13 -9.53 4.33 1.17
N PRO A 14 -9.99 5.39 1.86
CA PRO A 14 -10.65 6.49 1.17
C PRO A 14 -9.68 7.13 0.17
N GLY A 15 -10.13 7.32 -1.08
CA GLY A 15 -9.35 7.93 -2.16
C GLY A 15 -8.78 9.29 -1.78
N GLY A 16 -7.54 9.57 -2.18
CA GLY A 16 -6.83 10.82 -1.85
C GLY A 16 -6.50 11.04 -0.36
N LYS A 17 -6.86 10.11 0.54
CA LYS A 17 -6.64 10.22 2.00
C LYS A 17 -6.01 8.96 2.60
N ALA A 18 -5.17 8.25 1.84
CA ALA A 18 -4.34 7.21 2.43
C ALA A 18 -3.35 7.85 3.43
N THR A 19 -3.18 7.21 4.59
CA THR A 19 -2.25 7.63 5.65
C THR A 19 -1.48 6.41 6.16
N PRO A 20 -0.30 6.59 6.79
CA PRO A 20 0.46 5.47 7.34
C PRO A 20 -0.17 4.92 8.63
N ALA A 21 -1.34 5.43 9.02
CA ALA A 21 -2.10 4.92 10.15
C ALA A 21 -2.44 3.43 9.95
N PRO A 22 -2.64 2.68 11.05
CA PRO A 22 -3.31 1.38 10.99
C PRO A 22 -4.66 1.55 10.30
N PRO A 23 -5.03 0.71 9.30
CA PRO A 23 -4.46 -0.59 8.94
C PRO A 23 -3.43 -0.58 7.80
N ILE A 24 -3.24 0.54 7.09
CA ILE A 24 -2.45 0.59 5.84
C ILE A 24 -0.95 0.48 6.13
N GLY A 25 -0.43 1.28 7.07
CA GLY A 25 1.00 1.26 7.42
C GLY A 25 1.51 -0.11 7.85
N PRO A 26 0.86 -0.77 8.85
CA PRO A 26 1.23 -2.11 9.28
C PRO A 26 1.04 -3.17 8.19
N ALA A 27 -0.03 -3.11 7.39
CA ALA A 27 -0.26 -4.08 6.32
C ALA A 27 0.81 -3.99 5.23
N LEU A 28 1.21 -2.77 4.84
CA LEU A 28 2.28 -2.57 3.86
C LEU A 28 3.64 -2.99 4.44
N GLY A 29 3.95 -2.58 5.66
CA GLY A 29 5.21 -2.95 6.34
C GLY A 29 5.35 -4.46 6.55
N ALA A 30 4.30 -5.16 6.98
CA ALA A 30 4.28 -6.61 7.15
C ALA A 30 4.46 -7.38 5.81
N ASN A 31 4.19 -6.72 4.68
CA ASN A 31 4.40 -7.25 3.34
C ASN A 31 5.68 -6.72 2.67
N GLY A 32 6.51 -5.98 3.39
CA GLY A 32 7.76 -5.43 2.87
C GLY A 32 7.58 -4.30 1.85
N VAL A 33 6.40 -3.68 1.82
CA VAL A 33 6.09 -2.54 0.95
C VAL A 33 6.29 -1.25 1.73
N ASN A 34 6.96 -0.26 1.12
CA ASN A 34 7.15 1.04 1.75
C ASN A 34 5.80 1.79 1.83
N PRO A 35 5.29 2.09 3.04
CA PRO A 35 4.00 2.76 3.19
C PRO A 35 3.95 4.14 2.55
N GLY A 36 5.02 4.93 2.67
CA GLY A 36 5.06 6.30 2.15
C GLY A 36 4.91 6.35 0.63
N GLN A 37 5.66 5.50 -0.08
CA GLN A 37 5.54 5.40 -1.54
C GLN A 37 4.17 4.95 -2.00
N PHE A 38 3.58 3.97 -1.30
CA PHE A 38 2.23 3.50 -1.62
C PHE A 38 1.18 4.60 -1.39
N ILE A 39 1.27 5.32 -0.27
CA ILE A 39 0.31 6.36 0.09
C ILE A 39 0.33 7.50 -0.93
N THR A 40 1.52 7.98 -1.31
CA THR A 40 1.65 9.00 -2.35
C THR A 40 1.10 8.50 -3.68
N ALA A 41 1.52 7.31 -4.13
CA ALA A 41 1.05 6.75 -5.40
C ALA A 41 -0.46 6.44 -5.41
N PHE A 42 -1.04 6.09 -4.26
CA PHE A 42 -2.48 5.87 -4.13
C PHE A 42 -3.23 7.20 -4.19
N ASN A 43 -2.79 8.20 -3.42
CA ASN A 43 -3.41 9.53 -3.38
C ASN A 43 -3.27 10.29 -4.72
N ASP A 44 -2.19 10.07 -5.48
CA ASP A 44 -2.02 10.67 -6.80
C ASP A 44 -2.88 10.00 -7.89
N ARG A 45 -3.29 8.74 -7.67
CA ARG A 45 -4.03 7.93 -8.64
C ARG A 45 -5.54 7.83 -8.35
N THR A 46 -6.00 8.32 -7.20
CA THR A 46 -7.41 8.30 -6.77
C THR A 46 -7.91 9.70 -6.49
#